data_AF-A0A0Q7GB05-F1
#
_entry.id   AF-A0A0Q7GB05-F1
#
_cell.length_a   1.000
_cell.length_b   1.000
_cell.length_c   1.000
_cell.angle_alpha   90.00
_cell.angle_beta   90.00
_cell.angle_gamma   90.00
#
_symmetry.space_group_name_H-M   'P 1'
#
loop_
_entity.id
_entity.type
_entity.pdbx_description
1 polymer ?
#
loop_
_entity_poly.entity_id
_entity_poly.type
_entity_poly.pdbx_seq_one_letter_code
_entity_poly.pdbx_strand_id
1 'polypeptide(L)'
;MFKIIKKVKILFFPILLLSLFISCGDPGLDYKNLKSGFIYEAGIYSNPYQQRNLLVKELKDGSLIFAIRNSKNKILFQQSLNQTFSKYHYWSLYVDINFDVWYYNSDYDSPKAILFNKETQVYEIKDFCYHKLQLPEKFRKELELKNSLQNCESLKSNK
;
A
#
# COMPACT_ATOMS: atom_id res chain seq x y z
N MET A 1 -6.19 32.31 -70.45
CA MET A 1 -6.25 32.63 -69.01
C MET A 1 -6.06 31.33 -68.23
N PHE A 2 -4.83 31.01 -67.80
CA PHE A 2 -4.49 29.76 -67.11
C PHE A 2 -4.68 29.92 -65.60
N LYS A 3 -5.47 29.03 -64.98
CA LYS A 3 -5.65 28.98 -63.51
C LYS A 3 -4.99 27.71 -62.99
N ILE A 4 -3.76 27.84 -62.51
CA ILE A 4 -3.02 26.78 -61.81
C ILE A 4 -3.54 26.74 -60.37
N ILE A 5 -4.37 25.75 -60.05
CA ILE A 5 -4.78 25.47 -58.67
C ILE A 5 -3.72 24.53 -58.07
N LYS A 6 -2.91 25.08 -57.15
CA LYS A 6 -1.90 24.34 -56.38
C LYS A 6 -2.54 23.19 -55.60
N LYS A 7 -2.20 21.94 -55.95
CA LYS A 7 -2.48 20.76 -55.12
C LYS A 7 -1.49 20.70 -53.96
N VAL A 8 -1.78 21.40 -52.86
CA VAL A 8 -1.14 21.11 -51.56
C VAL A 8 -1.94 19.99 -50.91
N LYS A 9 -1.72 18.75 -51.37
CA LYS A 9 -2.39 17.57 -50.80
C LYS A 9 -1.58 17.04 -49.62
N ILE A 10 -2.08 17.35 -48.43
CA ILE A 10 -2.25 16.42 -47.30
C ILE A 10 -0.98 15.64 -46.92
N LEU A 11 -0.09 16.31 -46.17
CA LEU A 11 0.98 15.65 -45.42
C LEU A 11 0.76 15.73 -43.89
N PHE A 12 -0.48 15.99 -43.45
CA PHE A 12 -0.84 16.11 -42.03
C PHE A 12 -1.42 14.82 -41.43
N PHE A 13 -1.86 13.88 -42.26
CA PHE A 13 -2.49 12.65 -41.80
C PHE A 13 -1.55 11.62 -41.13
N PRO A 14 -0.28 11.45 -41.56
CA PRO A 14 0.61 10.49 -40.88
C PRO A 14 1.12 11.00 -39.53
N ILE A 15 1.17 12.31 -39.31
CA ILE A 15 1.61 12.92 -38.04
C ILE A 15 0.57 12.73 -36.93
N LEU A 16 -0.72 12.74 -37.28
CA LEU A 16 -1.81 12.50 -36.33
C LEU A 16 -1.83 11.03 -35.84
N LEU A 17 -1.48 10.08 -36.72
CA LEU A 17 -1.43 8.65 -36.38
C LEU A 17 -0.26 8.28 -35.44
N LEU A 18 0.86 9.01 -35.50
CA LEU A 18 2.01 8.81 -34.61
C LEU A 18 1.73 9.24 -33.16
N SER A 19 0.76 10.13 -32.93
CA SER A 19 0.38 10.57 -31.58
C SER A 19 -0.43 9.55 -30.78
N LEU A 20 -0.97 8.51 -31.45
CA LEU A 20 -1.80 7.46 -30.81
C LEU A 20 -0.97 6.35 -30.14
N PHE A 21 0.35 6.32 -30.34
CA PHE A 21 1.23 5.29 -29.77
C PHE A 21 2.01 5.74 -28.54
N ILE A 22 1.76 6.95 -28.02
CA ILE A 22 2.27 7.35 -26.71
C ILE A 22 1.38 6.69 -25.65
N SER A 23 1.52 5.37 -25.52
CA SER A 23 1.04 4.65 -24.35
C SER A 23 1.82 5.19 -23.16
N CYS A 24 1.14 5.96 -22.31
CA CYS A 24 1.61 6.25 -20.97
C CYS A 24 1.64 4.91 -20.21
N GLY A 25 2.75 4.18 -20.32
CA GLY A 25 2.98 2.98 -19.55
C GLY A 25 3.07 3.39 -18.09
N ASP A 26 2.06 3.03 -17.30
CA ASP A 26 2.19 3.11 -15.85
C ASP A 26 3.45 2.30 -15.49
N PRO A 27 4.43 2.85 -14.75
CA PRO A 27 5.54 2.06 -14.27
C PRO A 27 4.93 0.89 -13.50
N GLY A 28 5.19 -0.33 -14.00
CA GLY A 28 4.61 -1.53 -13.42
C GLY A 28 4.92 -1.59 -11.93
N LEU A 29 3.95 -1.98 -11.11
CA LEU A 29 4.18 -2.16 -9.68
C LEU A 29 5.19 -3.29 -9.46
N ASP A 30 6.25 -3.01 -8.70
CA ASP A 30 7.27 -4.01 -8.37
C ASP A 30 6.70 -5.10 -7.47
N TYR A 31 6.98 -6.36 -7.82
CA TYR A 31 6.66 -7.53 -7.01
C TYR A 31 7.82 -7.87 -6.08
N LYS A 32 7.53 -7.98 -4.79
CA LYS A 32 8.49 -8.23 -3.73
C LYS A 32 8.08 -9.47 -2.94
N ASN A 33 9.01 -10.40 -2.75
CA ASN A 33 8.81 -11.54 -1.88
C ASN A 33 9.05 -11.12 -0.44
N LEU A 34 8.07 -11.34 0.43
CA LEU A 34 8.12 -10.96 1.83
C LEU A 34 7.62 -12.11 2.70
N LYS A 35 8.52 -12.70 3.48
CA LYS A 35 8.14 -13.68 4.51
C LYS A 35 7.52 -13.00 5.73
N SER A 36 8.16 -11.92 6.18
CA SER A 36 7.73 -11.01 7.25
C SER A 36 8.65 -9.79 7.22
N GLY A 37 8.15 -8.60 7.53
CA GLY A 37 8.98 -7.39 7.57
C GLY A 37 8.19 -6.10 7.44
N PHE A 38 8.91 -5.00 7.53
CA PHE A 38 8.37 -3.67 7.31
C PHE A 38 8.19 -3.36 5.83
N ILE A 39 7.15 -2.59 5.53
CA ILE A 39 6.84 -2.06 4.22
C ILE A 39 7.09 -0.56 4.24
N TYR A 40 7.93 -0.06 3.32
CA TYR A 40 8.30 1.36 3.27
C TYR A 40 7.92 2.05 1.97
N GLU A 41 7.58 1.29 0.93
CA GLU A 41 7.47 1.78 -0.43
C GLU A 41 6.28 1.13 -1.15
N ALA A 42 5.84 1.76 -2.24
CA ALA A 42 4.81 1.19 -3.09
C ALA A 42 5.29 -0.11 -3.75
N GLY A 43 4.35 -1.03 -3.97
CA GLY A 43 4.65 -2.34 -4.54
C GLY A 43 3.65 -3.40 -4.15
N ILE A 44 3.87 -4.61 -4.65
CA ILE A 44 3.09 -5.79 -4.33
C ILE A 44 3.97 -6.76 -3.54
N TYR A 45 3.63 -6.96 -2.28
CA TYR A 45 4.34 -7.83 -1.36
C TYR A 45 3.59 -9.15 -1.24
N SER A 46 4.26 -10.25 -1.51
CA SER A 46 3.66 -11.59 -1.44
C SER A 46 4.52 -12.54 -0.63
N ASN A 47 3.88 -13.44 0.10
CA ASN A 47 4.54 -14.57 0.71
C ASN A 47 4.21 -15.81 -0.13
N PRO A 48 5.19 -16.52 -0.72
CA PRO A 48 4.94 -17.68 -1.59
C PRO A 48 4.09 -18.79 -0.94
N TYR A 49 4.10 -18.88 0.39
CA TYR A 49 3.37 -19.88 1.16
C TYR A 49 1.96 -19.43 1.55
N GLN A 50 1.60 -18.18 1.28
CA GLN A 50 0.29 -17.61 1.61
C GLN A 50 -0.46 -17.29 0.32
N GLN A 51 -1.75 -17.63 0.25
CA GLN A 51 -2.60 -17.30 -0.90
C GLN A 51 -3.10 -15.84 -0.85
N ARG A 52 -2.27 -14.93 -0.32
CA ARG A 52 -2.58 -13.52 -0.09
C ARG A 52 -1.38 -12.65 -0.46
N ASN A 53 -1.66 -11.44 -0.92
CA ASN A 53 -0.64 -10.42 -1.17
C ASN A 53 -1.09 -9.06 -0.61
N LEU A 54 -0.13 -8.20 -0.31
CA LEU A 54 -0.34 -6.84 0.15
C LEU A 54 0.11 -5.87 -0.93
N LEU A 55 -0.80 -5.01 -1.38
CA LEU A 55 -0.54 -3.93 -2.30
C LEU A 55 -0.34 -2.65 -1.49
N VAL A 56 0.74 -1.91 -1.74
CA VAL A 56 0.88 -0.50 -1.33
C VAL A 56 0.94 0.35 -2.59
N LYS A 57 0.15 1.42 -2.63
CA LYS A 57 0.05 2.30 -3.79
C LYS A 57 0.01 3.76 -3.38
N GLU A 58 0.82 4.59 -4.04
CA GLU A 58 0.68 6.05 -4.01
C GLU A 58 -0.38 6.48 -5.03
N LEU A 59 -1.31 7.31 -4.59
CA LEU A 59 -2.34 7.93 -5.42
C LEU A 59 -1.81 9.24 -6.01
N LYS A 60 -2.53 9.79 -6.99
CA LYS A 60 -2.10 11.00 -7.72
C LYS A 60 -1.94 12.23 -6.83
N ASP A 61 -2.63 12.26 -5.70
CA ASP A 61 -2.56 13.33 -4.70
C ASP A 61 -1.41 13.15 -3.69
N GLY A 62 -0.59 12.10 -3.84
CA GLY A 62 0.50 11.76 -2.93
C GLY A 62 0.08 11.01 -1.67
N SER A 63 -1.21 10.69 -1.52
CA SER A 63 -1.67 9.79 -0.45
C SER A 63 -1.26 8.35 -0.76
N LEU A 64 -1.05 7.56 0.28
CA LEU A 64 -0.66 6.17 0.25
C LEU A 64 -1.82 5.33 0.79
N ILE A 65 -2.16 4.28 0.06
CA ILE A 65 -3.11 3.26 0.50
C ILE A 65 -2.41 1.91 0.55
N PHE A 66 -2.92 1.03 1.40
CA PHE A 66 -2.61 -0.39 1.31
C PHE A 66 -3.88 -1.22 1.21
N ALA A 67 -3.77 -2.35 0.53
CA ALA A 67 -4.84 -3.33 0.41
C ALA A 67 -4.29 -4.74 0.51
N ILE A 68 -5.00 -5.60 1.25
CA ILE A 68 -4.70 -7.03 1.29
C ILE A 68 -5.63 -7.71 0.30
N ARG A 69 -5.07 -8.57 -0.56
CA ARG A 69 -5.78 -9.24 -1.64
C ARG A 69 -5.57 -10.75 -1.56
N ASN A 70 -6.51 -11.51 -2.10
CA ASN A 70 -6.32 -12.95 -2.30
C ASN A 70 -5.47 -13.25 -3.56
N SER A 71 -5.22 -14.53 -3.82
CA SER A 71 -4.49 -15.02 -5.00
C SER A 71 -5.11 -14.64 -6.36
N LYS A 72 -6.40 -14.28 -6.38
CA LYS A 72 -7.12 -13.77 -7.56
C LYS A 72 -7.13 -12.24 -7.64
N ASN A 73 -6.31 -11.56 -6.84
CA ASN A 73 -6.27 -10.10 -6.69
C ASN A 73 -7.56 -9.43 -6.22
N LYS A 74 -8.52 -10.19 -5.67
CA LYS A 74 -9.71 -9.63 -5.02
C LYS A 74 -9.31 -9.01 -3.69
N ILE A 75 -9.73 -7.76 -3.47
CA ILE A 75 -9.49 -7.03 -2.22
C ILE A 75 -10.26 -7.72 -1.08
N LEU A 76 -9.53 -8.09 -0.03
CA LEU A 76 -10.06 -8.60 1.24
C LEU A 76 -10.12 -7.51 2.31
N PHE A 77 -9.21 -6.53 2.20
CA PHE A 77 -9.09 -5.40 3.12
C PHE A 77 -8.43 -4.21 2.41
N GLN A 78 -8.78 -2.99 2.79
CA GLN A 78 -8.16 -1.77 2.30
C GLN A 78 -8.19 -0.68 3.37
N GLN A 79 -7.10 0.08 3.48
CA GLN A 79 -7.01 1.24 4.35
C GLN A 79 -5.97 2.25 3.83
N SER A 80 -6.20 3.54 4.09
CA SER A 80 -5.20 4.59 3.85
C SER A 80 -4.07 4.54 4.88
N LEU A 81 -2.82 4.62 4.43
CA LEU A 81 -1.65 4.76 5.30
C LEU A 81 -1.52 6.18 5.83
N ASN A 82 -1.77 7.18 4.98
CA ASN A 82 -1.94 8.59 5.32
C ASN A 82 -3.20 9.12 4.62
N GLN A 83 -4.05 9.88 5.32
CA GLN A 83 -5.22 10.54 4.72
C GLN A 83 -4.93 12.00 4.36
N THR A 84 -3.86 12.58 4.89
CA THR A 84 -3.47 13.98 4.71
C THR A 84 -2.25 14.11 3.82
N PHE A 85 -2.20 15.19 3.02
CA PHE A 85 -1.15 15.53 2.04
C PHE A 85 0.28 15.64 2.59
N SER A 86 0.47 15.55 3.90
CA SER A 86 1.78 15.70 4.52
C SER A 86 2.51 14.36 4.50
N LYS A 87 3.50 14.28 3.59
CA LYS A 87 4.42 13.14 3.45
C LYS A 87 5.31 12.91 4.67
N TYR A 88 5.30 13.81 5.65
CA TYR A 88 6.21 13.80 6.80
C TYR A 88 5.68 13.07 8.03
N HIS A 89 4.44 12.59 7.97
CA HIS A 89 3.82 11.92 9.09
C HIS A 89 4.32 10.49 9.24
N TYR A 90 4.55 10.10 10.50
CA TYR A 90 5.08 8.78 10.80
C TYR A 90 3.97 7.73 10.70
N TRP A 91 4.19 6.75 9.85
CA TRP A 91 3.43 5.52 9.82
C TRP A 91 4.39 4.33 9.81
N SER A 92 3.93 3.21 10.34
CA SER A 92 4.65 1.95 10.34
C SER A 92 3.70 0.84 9.91
N LEU A 93 4.11 0.09 8.88
CA LEU A 93 3.36 -1.05 8.36
C LEU A 93 4.26 -2.28 8.38
N TYR A 94 3.90 -3.27 9.18
CA TYR A 94 4.66 -4.50 9.35
C TYR A 94 3.79 -5.71 9.03
N VAL A 95 4.29 -6.62 8.19
CA VAL A 95 3.64 -7.90 7.89
C VAL A 95 4.36 -9.00 8.65
N ASP A 96 3.63 -9.81 9.40
CA ASP A 96 4.22 -10.95 10.12
C ASP A 96 4.24 -12.25 9.31
N ILE A 97 4.68 -13.34 9.94
CA ILE A 97 4.81 -14.65 9.30
C ILE A 97 3.46 -15.28 8.89
N ASN A 98 2.37 -14.89 9.56
CA ASN A 98 1.01 -15.36 9.26
C ASN A 98 0.33 -14.52 8.18
N PHE A 99 1.02 -13.47 7.71
CA PHE A 99 0.46 -12.46 6.82
C PHE A 99 -0.63 -11.62 7.50
N ASP A 100 -0.55 -11.48 8.83
CA ASP A 100 -1.26 -10.46 9.57
C ASP A 100 -0.48 -9.14 9.49
N VAL A 101 -1.20 -8.04 9.55
CA VAL A 101 -0.63 -6.70 9.34
C VAL A 101 -0.75 -5.87 10.60
N TRP A 102 0.37 -5.31 11.02
CA TRP A 102 0.50 -4.45 12.18
C TRP A 102 0.76 -3.03 11.69
N TYR A 103 -0.15 -2.12 12.04
CA TYR A 103 -0.19 -0.77 11.53
C TYR A 103 -0.23 0.25 12.67
N TYR A 104 0.62 1.26 12.58
CA TYR A 104 0.50 2.45 13.41
C TYR A 104 0.65 3.69 12.54
N ASN A 105 -0.14 4.72 12.84
CA ASN A 105 0.00 6.04 12.28
C ASN A 105 -0.15 7.07 13.40
N SER A 106 0.81 8.00 13.47
CA SER A 106 0.90 9.00 14.53
C SER A 106 -0.16 10.09 14.47
N ASP A 107 -0.70 10.40 13.29
CA ASP A 107 -1.59 11.54 13.09
C ASP A 107 -2.97 11.31 13.71
N TYR A 108 -3.37 10.05 13.70
CA TYR A 108 -4.68 9.62 14.18
C TYR A 108 -4.58 8.79 15.46
N ASP A 109 -3.37 8.68 16.03
CA ASP A 109 -3.07 7.76 17.13
C ASP A 109 -3.73 6.40 16.92
N SER A 110 -3.44 5.77 15.76
CA SER A 110 -4.21 4.63 15.24
C SER A 110 -3.42 3.31 15.32
N PRO A 111 -3.34 2.65 16.50
CA PRO A 111 -2.73 1.34 16.66
C PRO A 111 -3.66 0.22 16.19
N LYS A 112 -3.45 -0.33 14.99
CA LYS A 112 -4.30 -1.39 14.43
C LYS A 112 -3.54 -2.69 14.17
N ALA A 113 -4.15 -3.80 14.55
CA ALA A 113 -3.81 -5.12 14.08
C ALA A 113 -4.90 -5.56 13.09
N ILE A 114 -4.51 -5.86 11.86
CA ILE A 114 -5.37 -6.34 10.79
C ILE A 114 -5.10 -7.84 10.66
N LEU A 115 -5.99 -8.64 11.25
CA LEU A 115 -5.80 -10.08 11.48
C LEU A 115 -6.69 -10.91 10.57
N PHE A 116 -6.16 -11.97 9.98
CA PHE A 116 -6.92 -12.82 9.07
C PHE A 116 -7.84 -13.78 9.85
N ASN A 117 -9.16 -13.68 9.65
CA ASN A 117 -10.11 -14.65 10.16
C ASN A 117 -10.26 -15.82 9.17
N LYS A 118 -9.87 -17.02 9.59
CA LYS A 118 -9.91 -18.24 8.77
C LYS A 118 -11.32 -18.75 8.49
N GLU A 119 -12.29 -18.46 9.36
CA GLU A 119 -13.67 -18.90 9.21
C GLU A 119 -14.40 -18.04 8.18
N THR A 120 -14.27 -16.71 8.31
CA THR A 120 -14.96 -15.75 7.43
C THR A 120 -14.15 -15.42 6.16
N GLN A 121 -12.88 -15.82 6.11
CA GLN A 121 -11.95 -15.55 5.00
C GLN A 121 -11.76 -14.05 4.71
N VAL A 122 -11.99 -13.20 5.71
CA VAL A 122 -11.77 -11.75 5.66
C VAL A 122 -10.85 -11.30 6.79
N TYR A 123 -10.31 -10.09 6.68
CA TYR A 123 -9.51 -9.51 7.75
C TYR A 123 -10.38 -8.72 8.72
N GLU A 124 -10.06 -8.85 10.00
CA GLU A 124 -10.65 -8.08 11.10
C GLU A 124 -9.66 -7.04 11.60
N ILE A 125 -10.17 -5.88 12.02
CA ILE A 125 -9.36 -4.83 12.63
C ILE A 125 -9.55 -4.91 14.15
N LYS A 126 -8.43 -4.91 14.88
CA LYS A 126 -8.42 -4.76 16.34
C LYS A 126 -7.49 -3.62 16.72
N ASP A 127 -7.90 -2.82 17.71
CA ASP A 127 -6.98 -1.90 18.36
C ASP A 127 -6.01 -2.70 19.23
N PHE A 128 -4.74 -2.74 18.85
CA PHE A 128 -3.81 -3.59 19.58
C PHE A 128 -3.49 -3.05 20.98
N CYS A 129 -3.64 -1.75 21.24
CA CYS A 129 -3.38 -1.17 22.55
C CYS A 129 -4.51 -1.47 23.54
N TYR A 130 -5.75 -1.30 23.10
CA TYR A 130 -6.93 -1.61 23.91
C TYR A 130 -7.09 -3.10 24.18
N HIS A 131 -6.82 -3.95 23.18
CA HIS A 131 -6.98 -5.40 23.30
C HIS A 131 -5.76 -6.13 23.87
N LYS A 132 -4.71 -5.41 24.29
CA LYS A 132 -3.47 -5.99 24.85
C LYS A 132 -2.85 -7.09 23.97
N LEU A 133 -2.90 -6.92 22.64
CA LEU A 133 -2.39 -7.93 21.71
C LEU A 133 -0.87 -8.05 21.79
N GLN A 134 -0.36 -9.29 21.73
CA GLN A 134 1.07 -9.54 21.64
C GLN A 134 1.62 -9.09 20.28
N LEU A 135 2.46 -8.07 20.28
CA LEU A 135 3.06 -7.52 19.06
C LEU A 135 4.25 -8.37 18.59
N PRO A 136 4.51 -8.45 17.27
CA PRO A 136 5.77 -8.96 16.74
C PRO A 136 6.94 -8.16 17.32
N GLU A 137 7.99 -8.85 17.76
CA GLU A 137 9.11 -8.24 18.48
C GLU A 137 9.75 -7.08 17.71
N LYS A 138 9.94 -7.25 16.39
CA LYS A 138 10.50 -6.20 15.53
C LYS A 138 9.61 -4.96 15.46
N PHE A 139 8.30 -5.15 15.37
CA PHE A 139 7.33 -4.06 15.34
C PHE A 139 7.25 -3.32 16.68
N ARG A 140 7.23 -4.07 17.78
CA ARG A 140 7.29 -3.50 19.14
C ARG A 140 8.51 -2.60 19.33
N LYS A 141 9.71 -3.10 18.97
CA LYS A 141 10.97 -2.36 19.07
C LYS A 141 10.94 -1.06 18.26
N GLU A 142 10.37 -1.09 17.05
CA GLU A 142 10.21 0.10 16.22
C GLU A 142 9.32 1.16 16.89
N LEU A 143 8.18 0.76 17.48
CA LEU A 143 7.30 1.69 18.21
C LEU A 143 7.96 2.29 19.46
N GLU A 144 8.69 1.46 20.22
CA GLU A 144 9.45 1.90 21.40
C GLU A 144 10.54 2.92 21.03
N LEU A 145 11.30 2.69 19.95
CA LEU A 145 12.35 3.60 19.47
C LEU A 145 11.80 4.97 19.05
N LYS A 146 10.58 5.01 18.53
CA LYS A 146 9.93 6.23 18.07
C LYS A 146 9.16 6.95 19.18
N ASN A 147 9.26 6.48 20.44
CA ASN A 147 8.47 6.94 21.58
C ASN A 147 6.97 7.07 21.25
N SER A 148 6.49 6.19 20.37
CA SER A 148 5.11 6.18 19.92
C SER A 148 4.27 5.47 20.99
N LEU A 149 3.07 5.99 21.27
CA LEU A 149 2.06 5.38 22.13
C LEU A 149 2.41 5.24 23.64
N GLN A 150 2.45 6.36 24.38
CA GLN A 150 2.75 6.37 25.82
C GLN A 150 1.78 5.55 26.71
N ASN A 151 0.53 5.36 26.26
CA ASN A 151 -0.52 4.69 27.04
C ASN A 151 -0.88 3.28 26.53
N CYS A 152 -0.09 2.70 25.62
CA CYS A 152 -0.41 1.41 25.03
C CYS A 152 0.00 0.23 25.93
N GLU A 153 -0.97 -0.57 26.38
CA GLU A 153 -0.71 -1.71 27.26
C GLU A 153 0.05 -2.85 26.59
N SER A 154 -0.08 -2.99 25.27
CA SER A 154 0.67 -3.98 24.47
C SER A 154 2.16 -3.72 24.41
N LEU A 155 2.59 -2.48 24.67
CA LEU A 155 4.00 -2.14 24.84
C LEU A 155 4.52 -2.41 26.27
N LYS A 156 3.62 -2.54 27.24
CA LYS A 156 3.96 -2.76 28.67
C LYS A 156 4.13 -4.24 29.02
N SER A 157 3.56 -5.15 28.23
CA SER A 157 3.35 -6.56 28.62
C SER A 157 4.57 -7.48 28.53
N ASN A 158 5.81 -6.99 28.41
CA ASN A 158 7.02 -7.85 28.35
C ASN A 158 8.26 -7.23 29.03
N LYS A 159 8.08 -6.62 30.21
CA LYS A 159 9.20 -6.37 31.13
C LYS A 159 9.34 -7.51 32.13
#